data_AF-A0A151SL75-F1
#
_entry.id   AF-A0A151SL75-F1
#
_cell.length_a   1.000
_cell.length_b   1.000
_cell.length_c   1.000
_cell.angle_alpha   90.00
_cell.angle_beta   90.00
_cell.angle_gamma   90.00
#
_symmetry.space_group_name_H-M   'P 1'
#
loop_
_entity.id
_entity.type
_entity.pdbx_description
1 polymer ?
#
loop_
_entity_poly.entity_id
_entity_poly.type
_entity_poly.pdbx_seq_one_letter_code
_entity_poly.pdbx_strand_id
1 'polypeptide(L)' 'MLFNDDLWTISVVRRKVTLSTVETSVYNAKRRLWAEHAIWSPPEHLWVKLNTDGSWLSETSAMGMGGAIRD' A
#
# COMPACT_ATOMS: atom_id res chain seq x y z
N MET A 1 5.77 6.86 1.86
CA MET A 1 5.19 7.75 0.84
C MET A 1 4.92 9.11 1.46
N LEU A 2 5.54 10.19 0.96
CA LEU A 2 5.32 11.55 1.46
C LEU A 2 4.28 12.31 0.62
N PHE A 3 3.37 13.00 1.31
CA PHE A 3 2.38 13.90 0.73
C PHE A 3 2.71 15.30 1.25
N ASN A 4 3.45 16.09 0.47
CA ASN A 4 3.99 17.40 0.90
C ASN A 4 3.13 18.60 0.48
N ASP A 5 1.89 18.38 0.00
CA ASP A 5 1.02 19.44 -0.49
C ASP A 5 -0.21 19.61 0.41
N ASP A 6 -0.61 20.86 0.64
CA ASP A 6 -1.58 21.25 1.68
C ASP A 6 -3.03 20.77 1.46
N LEU A 7 -3.38 20.30 0.25
CA LEU A 7 -4.71 19.75 -0.06
C LEU A 7 -4.60 18.58 -1.04
N TRP A 8 -4.64 17.36 -0.51
CA TRP A 8 -4.66 16.14 -1.29
C TRP A 8 -6.11 15.69 -1.51
N THR A 9 -6.50 15.56 -2.78
CA THR A 9 -7.77 14.94 -3.14
C THR A 9 -7.68 13.41 -3.00
N ILE A 10 -8.81 12.76 -2.71
CA ILE A 10 -8.89 11.28 -2.60
C ILE A 10 -8.34 10.60 -3.86
N SER A 11 -8.54 11.19 -5.04
CA SER A 11 -8.02 10.67 -6.31
C SER A 11 -6.49 10.72 -6.39
N VAL A 12 -5.86 11.79 -5.90
CA VAL A 12 -4.40 11.93 -5.83
C VAL A 12 -3.81 10.90 -4.88
N VAL A 13 -4.40 10.72 -3.70
CA VAL A 13 -3.98 9.68 -2.74
C VAL A 13 -4.09 8.30 -3.35
N ARG A 14 -5.25 7.98 -3.94
CA ARG A 14 -5.48 6.66 -4.55
C ARG A 14 -4.48 6.35 -5.65
N ARG A 15 -4.20 7.31 -6.54
CA ARG A 15 -3.20 7.14 -7.62
C ARG A 15 -1.79 6.92 -7.06
N LYS A 16 -1.42 7.71 -6.05
CA LYS A 16 -0.13 7.59 -5.35
C LYS A 16 0.01 6.22 -4.66
N VAL A 17 -1.02 5.76 -3.96
CA VAL A 17 -1.06 4.43 -3.34
C VAL A 17 -0.90 3.33 -4.39
N THR A 18 -1.68 3.36 -5.47
CA THR A 18 -1.58 2.36 -6.55
C THR A 18 -0.17 2.31 -7.14
N LEU A 19 0.45 3.46 -7.43
CA LEU A 19 1.82 3.52 -7.92
C LEU A 19 2.81 2.92 -6.92
N SER A 20 2.72 3.30 -5.64
CA SER A 20 3.61 2.80 -4.59
C SER A 20 3.46 1.29 -4.38
N THR A 21 2.23 0.75 -4.47
CA THR A 21 1.97 -0.70 -4.38
C THR A 21 2.62 -1.45 -5.55
N VAL A 22 2.48 -0.94 -6.78
CA VAL A 22 3.09 -1.54 -7.97
C VAL A 22 4.61 -1.49 -7.88
N GLU A 23 5.20 -0.33 -7.54
CA GLU A 23 6.64 -0.16 -7.37
C GLU A 23 7.20 -1.12 -6.32
N THR A 24 6.50 -1.23 -5.18
CA THR A 24 6.89 -2.14 -4.08
C THR A 24 6.80 -3.60 -4.51
N SER A 25 5.74 -3.99 -5.22
CA SER A 25 5.57 -5.35 -5.75
C SER A 25 6.70 -5.72 -6.72
N VAL A 26 7.00 -4.84 -7.68
CA VAL A 26 8.10 -5.02 -8.65
C VAL A 26 9.45 -5.09 -7.95
N TYR A 27 9.70 -4.21 -6.99
CA TYR A 27 10.92 -4.19 -6.20
C TYR A 27 11.12 -5.48 -5.42
N ASN A 28 10.08 -5.91 -4.69
CA ASN A 28 10.13 -7.13 -3.90
C ASN A 28 10.30 -8.37 -4.80
N ALA A 29 9.61 -8.41 -5.94
CA ALA A 29 9.69 -9.53 -6.89
C ALA A 29 11.11 -9.66 -7.48
N LYS A 30 11.73 -8.55 -7.87
CA LYS A 30 13.12 -8.52 -8.37
C LYS A 30 14.13 -9.01 -7.32
N ARG A 31 13.92 -8.65 -6.06
CA ARG A 31 14.85 -8.98 -4.98
C ARG A 31 14.53 -10.29 -4.26
N ARG A 32 13.46 -11.00 -4.64
CA ARG A 32 12.96 -12.19 -3.92
C ARG A 32 12.78 -11.94 -2.42
N LEU A 33 12.50 -10.71 -2.00
CA LEU A 33 12.34 -10.31 -0.59
C LEU A 33 11.12 -10.97 0.08
N TRP A 34 10.31 -11.70 -0.69
CA TRP A 34 9.19 -12.51 -0.24
C TRP A 34 9.70 -13.79 0.45
N ALA A 35 10.97 -14.16 0.20
CA ALA A 35 11.68 -15.26 0.84
C ALA A 35 12.38 -14.83 2.14
N GLU A 36 12.62 -13.52 2.32
CA GLU A 36 13.16 -12.97 3.56
C GLU A 36 12.00 -12.52 4.45
N HIS A 37 11.99 -12.94 5.70
CA HIS A 37 10.98 -12.53 6.68
C HIS A 37 11.23 -11.07 7.05
N ALA A 38 10.77 -10.13 6.21
CA ALA A 38 10.93 -8.72 6.44
C ALA A 38 10.12 -8.31 7.69
N ILE A 39 10.82 -8.04 8.79
CA ILE A 39 10.21 -7.51 10.01
C ILE A 39 9.84 -6.06 9.73
N TRP A 40 8.55 -5.76 9.76
CA TRP A 40 8.06 -4.40 9.62
C TRP A 40 8.43 -3.58 10.87
N SER A 41 8.99 -2.39 10.66
CA SER A 41 9.23 -1.41 11.72
C SER A 41 8.47 -0.12 11.42
N PRO A 42 7.85 0.52 12.43
CA PRO A 42 7.21 1.82 12.25
C PRO A 42 8.25 2.90 11.94
N PRO A 43 7.93 3.91 11.11
CA PRO A 43 8.78 5.09 10.92
C PRO A 43 8.84 5.97 12.19
N GLU A 44 9.89 6.78 12.31
CA GLU A 44 10.23 7.52 13.54
C GLU A 44 9.31 8.71 13.92
N HIS A 45 8.36 9.14 13.09
CA HIS A 45 7.54 10.33 13.38
C HIS A 45 6.05 10.24 12.97
N LEU A 46 5.26 11.30 13.20
CA LEU A 46 3.79 11.40 13.03
C LEU A 46 3.32 11.14 11.59
N TRP A 47 2.85 9.93 11.32
CA TRP A 47 2.36 9.56 10.00
C TRP A 47 0.96 8.97 10.10
N VAL A 48 0.11 9.39 9.17
CA VAL A 48 -1.17 8.77 8.88
C VAL A 48 -0.93 7.30 8.48
N LYS A 49 -1.54 6.37 9.21
CA LYS A 49 -1.42 4.93 8.92
C LYS A 49 -2.41 4.55 7.83
N LEU A 50 -1.89 4.12 6.68
CA LEU A 50 -2.67 3.50 5.62
C LEU A 50 -2.52 1.98 5.70
N ASN A 51 -3.62 1.27 5.92
CA ASN A 51 -3.68 -0.18 5.77
C ASN A 51 -4.40 -0.49 4.45
N THR A 52 -3.84 -1.37 3.62
CA THR A 52 -4.46 -1.82 2.37
C THR A 52 -4.48 -3.34 2.33
N ASP A 53 -5.57 -3.92 1.83
CA ASP A 53 -5.67 -5.36 1.60
C ASP A 53 -6.41 -5.65 0.29
N GLY A 54 -6.09 -6.81 -0.31
CA GLY A 54 -6.71 -7.31 -1.52
C GLY A 54 -7.26 -8.70 -1.29
N SER A 55 -8.53 -8.89 -1.62
CA SER A 55 -9.22 -10.19 -1.52
C SER A 55 -9.51 -10.76 -2.91
N TRP A 56 -9.28 -12.05 -3.08
CA TRP A 56 -9.69 -12.81 -4.26
C TRP A 56 -10.56 -14.00 -3.84
N LEU A 57 -11.76 -14.08 -4.40
CA LEU A 57 -12.68 -15.19 -4.20
C LEU A 57 -12.75 -16.00 -5.50
N SER A 58 -12.12 -17.17 -5.50
CA SER A 58 -12.08 -18.05 -6.68
C SER A 58 -13.46 -18.57 -7.09
N GLU A 59 -14.33 -18.86 -6.11
CA GLU A 59 -15.67 -19.42 -6.32
C GLU A 59 -16.57 -18.49 -7.15
N THR A 60 -16.45 -17.19 -6.95
CA THR A 60 -17.23 -16.17 -7.65
C THR A 60 -16.41 -15.41 -8.69
N SER A 61 -15.14 -15.82 -8.90
CA SER A 61 -14.16 -15.08 -9.73
C SER A 61 -14.13 -13.58 -9.41
N ALA A 62 -14.33 -13.22 -8.14
CA ALA A 62 -14.47 -11.85 -7.70
C ALA A 62 -13.18 -11.36 -7.04
N MET A 63 -12.72 -10.18 -7.43
CA MET A 63 -11.60 -9.48 -6.81
C MET A 63 -12.07 -8.18 -6.16
N GLY A 64 -11.58 -7.92 -4.96
CA GLY A 64 -11.81 -6.68 -4.23
C GLY A 64 -10.50 -6.15 -3.67
N MET A 65 -10.38 -4.83 -3.58
CA MET A 65 -9.31 -4.18 -2.81
C MET A 65 -9.93 -3.12 -1.92
N GLY A 66 -9.37 -2.99 -0.71
CA GLY A 66 -9.85 -2.05 0.30
C GLY A 66 -8.70 -1.49 1.12
N GLY A 67 -8.99 -0.44 1.88
CA GLY A 67 -8.03 0.13 2.80
C GLY A 67 -8.66 1.07 3.81
N ALA A 68 -7.97 1.27 4.92
CA ALA A 68 -8.36 2.17 6.00
C ALA A 68 -7.23 3.16 6.29
N ILE A 69 -7.61 4.44 6.35
CA ILE A 69 -6.75 5.55 6.75
C ILE A 69 -7.09 5.89 8.20
N ARG A 70 -6.08 5.99 9.06
CA ARG A 70 -6.19 6.40 10.47
C ARG A 70 -5.14 7.46 10.77
N ASP A 71 -5.52 8.52 11.47
CA ASP A 71 -4.62 9.56 11.99
C ASP A 71 -4.13 9.24 13.42
#